data_AF-A0A8S2R2C0-F1
#
_entry.id   AF-A0A8S2R2C0-F1
#
_cell.length_a   1.000
_cell.length_b   1.000
_cell.length_c   1.000
_cell.angle_alpha   90.00
_cell.angle_beta   90.00
_cell.angle_gamma   90.00
#
_symmetry.space_group_name_H-M   'P 1'
#
loop_
_entity.id
_entity.type
_entity.pdbx_description
1 polymer ?
#
loop_
_entity_poly.entity_id
_entity_poly.type
_entity_poly.pdbx_seq_one_letter_code
_entity_poly.pdbx_strand_id
1 'polypeptide(L)'
;MSNEDNNCQAQLPLKDVPIELQQKVVDLGGKPDINLYKVLANNPTLLSSWIDFAYSLRSNCTHIKTTSEELDKQLKQYFTEAEYLELILTGSFYVMGPTVLKALRIQAES
;
A
#
# COMPACT_ATOMS: atom_id res chain seq x y z
N MET A 1 -21.57 24.87 30.23
CA MET A 1 -20.78 25.72 29.32
C MET A 1 -19.97 24.80 28.45
N SER A 2 -20.26 24.86 27.15
CA SER A 2 -19.94 23.89 26.12
C SER A 2 -18.45 23.87 25.80
N ASN A 3 -17.91 22.66 25.57
CA ASN A 3 -16.58 22.42 25.01
C ASN A 3 -16.70 22.47 23.47
N GLU A 4 -16.27 23.57 22.89
CA GLU A 4 -15.98 23.82 21.46
C GLU A 4 -14.48 24.23 21.46
N ASP A 5 -13.53 23.74 20.66
CA ASP A 5 -13.53 22.95 19.44
C ASP A 5 -12.16 22.26 19.31
N ASN A 6 -12.13 20.92 19.40
CA ASN A 6 -10.99 20.11 18.97
C ASN A 6 -11.30 19.61 17.54
N ASN A 7 -11.17 20.47 16.53
CA ASN A 7 -11.37 20.03 15.14
C ASN A 7 -10.46 20.77 14.15
N CYS A 8 -9.20 20.32 14.04
CA CYS A 8 -8.27 20.77 12.99
C CYS A 8 -7.50 19.58 12.39
N GLN A 9 -8.15 18.44 12.15
CA GLN A 9 -7.61 17.39 11.29
C GLN A 9 -8.42 17.33 10.01
N ALA A 10 -7.96 18.04 8.98
CA ALA A 10 -8.54 17.93 7.64
C ALA A 10 -8.47 16.46 7.18
N GLN A 11 -9.64 15.83 7.06
CA GLN A 11 -9.84 14.47 6.53
C GLN A 11 -10.02 14.55 5.02
N LEU A 12 -9.36 13.66 4.26
CA LEU A 12 -9.63 13.54 2.84
C LEU A 12 -10.98 12.84 2.64
N PRO A 13 -11.89 13.38 1.81
CA PRO A 13 -13.20 12.79 1.62
C PRO A 13 -13.08 11.41 0.95
N LEU A 14 -13.89 10.44 1.37
CA LEU A 14 -13.96 9.15 0.68
C LEU A 14 -14.77 9.31 -0.60
N LYS A 15 -14.19 8.95 -1.75
CA LYS A 15 -14.85 9.02 -3.04
C LYS A 15 -14.96 7.64 -3.65
N ASP A 16 -16.04 7.39 -4.39
CA ASP A 16 -16.17 6.15 -5.14
C ASP A 16 -15.03 6.00 -6.15
N VAL A 17 -14.44 4.81 -6.17
CA VAL A 17 -13.37 4.47 -7.10
C VAL A 17 -13.96 4.45 -8.52
N PRO A 18 -13.35 5.08 -9.52
CA PRO A 18 -13.81 5.00 -10.90
C PRO A 18 -13.94 3.54 -11.37
N ILE A 19 -15.02 3.21 -12.08
CA ILE A 19 -15.34 1.83 -12.51
C ILE A 19 -14.16 1.17 -13.23
N GLU A 20 -13.45 1.91 -14.08
CA GLU A 20 -12.26 1.43 -14.80
C GLU A 20 -11.15 0.96 -13.84
N LEU A 21 -10.92 1.70 -12.76
CA LEU A 21 -9.90 1.37 -11.76
C LEU A 21 -10.39 0.25 -10.82
N GLN A 22 -11.70 0.14 -10.59
CA GLN A 22 -12.27 -1.02 -9.88
C GLN A 22 -12.02 -2.31 -10.67
N GLN A 23 -12.32 -2.29 -11.98
CA GLN A 23 -12.10 -3.44 -12.85
C GLN A 23 -10.62 -3.82 -12.91
N LYS A 24 -9.72 -2.84 -13.05
CA LYS A 24 -8.27 -3.07 -13.01
C LYS A 24 -7.82 -3.79 -11.74
N VAL A 25 -8.34 -3.39 -10.58
CA VAL A 25 -8.02 -4.05 -9.29
C VAL A 25 -8.55 -5.48 -9.26
N VAL A 26 -9.78 -5.71 -9.75
CA VAL A 26 -10.38 -7.05 -9.83
C VAL A 26 -9.60 -7.97 -10.76
N ASP A 27 -9.20 -7.49 -11.93
CA ASP A 27 -8.40 -8.24 -12.91
C ASP A 27 -7.02 -8.63 -12.34
N LEU A 28 -6.48 -7.81 -11.44
CA LEU A 28 -5.25 -8.07 -10.70
C LEU A 28 -5.47 -8.92 -9.42
N GLY A 29 -6.69 -9.44 -9.19
CA GLY A 29 -7.03 -10.30 -8.05
C GLY A 29 -7.24 -9.57 -6.71
N GLY A 30 -7.47 -8.25 -6.74
CA GLY A 30 -7.69 -7.42 -5.55
C GLY A 30 -9.15 -7.15 -5.19
N LYS A 31 -9.34 -6.41 -4.09
CA LYS A 31 -10.63 -5.86 -3.66
C LYS A 31 -10.67 -4.34 -3.93
N PRO A 32 -11.59 -3.85 -4.78
CA PRO A 32 -11.62 -2.43 -5.15
C PRO A 32 -12.20 -1.51 -4.07
N ASP A 33 -12.88 -2.06 -3.05
CA ASP A 33 -13.71 -1.28 -2.11
C ASP A 33 -13.00 -0.85 -0.81
N ILE A 34 -11.66 -0.82 -0.79
CA ILE A 34 -10.89 -0.45 0.40
C ILE A 34 -10.77 1.07 0.58
N ASN A 35 -10.67 1.53 1.83
CA ASN A 35 -10.65 2.96 2.17
C ASN A 35 -9.46 3.70 1.54
N LEU A 36 -8.32 3.03 1.39
CA LEU A 36 -7.16 3.58 0.69
C LEU A 36 -7.50 3.98 -0.75
N TYR A 37 -8.20 3.12 -1.51
CA TYR A 37 -8.57 3.43 -2.88
C TYR A 37 -9.62 4.54 -2.94
N LYS A 38 -10.55 4.58 -1.98
CA LYS A 38 -11.55 5.65 -1.87
C LYS A 38 -10.94 7.02 -1.58
N VAL A 39 -9.89 7.08 -0.76
CA VAL A 39 -9.14 8.33 -0.53
C VAL A 39 -8.35 8.73 -1.77
N LEU A 40 -7.64 7.77 -2.38
CA LEU A 40 -6.85 8.03 -3.58
C LEU A 40 -7.74 8.39 -4.79
N ALA A 41 -9.01 7.99 -4.81
CA ALA A 41 -9.97 8.34 -5.87
C ALA A 41 -10.24 9.85 -5.98
N ASN A 42 -9.86 10.65 -4.98
CA ASN A 42 -9.80 12.12 -5.10
C ASN A 42 -8.82 12.59 -6.18
N ASN A 43 -7.82 11.76 -6.50
CA ASN A 43 -6.90 11.98 -7.60
C ASN A 43 -6.75 10.66 -8.41
N PRO A 44 -7.60 10.44 -9.44
CA PRO A 44 -7.61 9.18 -10.20
C PRO A 44 -6.27 8.81 -10.82
N THR A 45 -5.45 9.80 -11.22
CA THR A 45 -4.09 9.59 -11.72
C THR A 45 -3.21 8.96 -10.65
N LEU A 46 -3.22 9.51 -9.43
CA LEU A 46 -2.48 8.96 -8.29
C LEU A 46 -2.97 7.55 -7.94
N LEU A 47 -4.28 7.31 -7.93
CA LEU A 47 -4.84 5.98 -7.67
C LEU A 47 -4.36 4.96 -8.72
N SER A 48 -4.41 5.31 -10.01
CA SER A 48 -3.95 4.42 -11.08
C SER A 48 -2.46 4.09 -10.93
N SER A 49 -1.61 5.10 -10.69
CA SER A 49 -0.17 4.90 -10.46
C SER A 49 0.11 4.08 -9.20
N TRP A 50 -0.68 4.25 -8.13
CA TRP A 50 -0.57 3.46 -6.92
C TRP A 50 -0.92 1.98 -7.16
N ILE A 51 -1.97 1.70 -7.93
CA ILE A 51 -2.34 0.33 -8.33
C ILE A 51 -1.20 -0.28 -9.16
N ASP A 52 -0.70 0.42 -10.19
CA ASP A 52 0.40 -0.06 -11.02
C ASP A 52 1.66 -0.36 -10.21
N PHE A 53 2.01 0.53 -9.29
CA PHE A 53 3.15 0.35 -8.41
C PHE A 53 2.97 -0.87 -7.48
N ALA A 54 1.85 -0.94 -6.74
CA ALA A 54 1.63 -2.00 -5.77
C ALA A 54 1.58 -3.39 -6.43
N TYR A 55 0.97 -3.49 -7.61
CA TYR A 55 0.88 -4.76 -8.32
C TYR A 55 2.11 -5.10 -9.15
N SER A 56 2.83 -4.12 -9.69
CA SER A 56 4.16 -4.40 -10.31
C SER A 56 5.14 -4.94 -9.28
N LEU A 57 5.10 -4.46 -8.04
CA LEU A 57 5.91 -5.04 -6.96
C LEU A 57 5.48 -6.47 -6.64
N ARG A 58 4.17 -6.74 -6.54
CA ARG A 58 3.66 -8.11 -6.28
C ARG A 58 3.97 -9.08 -7.41
N SER A 59 3.95 -8.62 -8.67
CA SER A 59 4.09 -9.49 -9.84
C SER A 59 5.54 -9.59 -10.37
N ASN A 60 6.40 -8.58 -10.16
CA ASN A 60 7.74 -8.48 -10.77
C ASN A 60 8.90 -8.41 -9.76
N CYS A 61 8.71 -8.72 -8.48
CA CYS A 61 9.83 -8.81 -7.55
C CYS A 61 10.68 -10.06 -7.80
N THR A 62 11.64 -9.98 -8.73
CA THR A 62 12.65 -11.02 -8.94
C THR A 62 13.95 -10.74 -8.20
N HIS A 63 14.26 -9.48 -7.85
CA HIS A 63 15.48 -9.15 -7.11
C HIS A 63 15.29 -7.95 -6.17
N ILE A 64 15.17 -8.22 -4.87
CA ILE A 64 15.25 -7.18 -3.85
C ILE A 64 16.69 -7.12 -3.34
N LYS A 65 17.36 -5.98 -3.52
CA LYS A 65 18.68 -5.71 -2.92
C LYS A 65 18.47 -5.28 -1.47
N THR A 66 18.76 -6.17 -0.53
CA THR A 66 18.92 -5.87 0.90
C THR A 66 20.12 -4.96 1.11
N THR A 67 20.03 -4.09 2.10
CA THR A 67 21.06 -3.12 2.49
C THR A 67 22.30 -3.74 3.16
N SER A 68 22.29 -5.05 3.45
CA SER A 68 23.43 -5.78 4.02
C SER A 68 23.53 -7.18 3.43
N GLU A 69 24.67 -7.47 2.77
CA GLU A 69 24.99 -8.79 2.20
C GLU A 69 25.03 -9.90 3.25
N GLU A 70 25.38 -9.56 4.50
CA GLU A 70 25.42 -10.52 5.61
C GLU A 70 24.01 -10.94 6.04
N LEU A 71 23.07 -9.99 6.10
CA LEU A 71 21.67 -10.28 6.41
C LEU A 71 21.02 -11.14 5.32
N ASP A 72 21.34 -10.85 4.05
CA ASP A 72 20.89 -11.60 2.89
C ASP A 72 21.36 -13.06 2.95
N LYS A 73 22.63 -13.28 3.29
CA LYS A 73 23.23 -14.61 3.46
C LYS A 73 22.63 -15.38 4.63
N GLN A 74 22.35 -14.71 5.76
CA GLN A 74 21.75 -15.36 6.93
C GLN A 74 20.30 -15.76 6.66
N LEU A 75 19.49 -14.90 6.04
CA LEU A 75 18.10 -15.21 5.75
C LEU A 75 17.95 -16.35 4.72
N LYS A 76 18.82 -16.39 3.70
CA LYS A 76 18.84 -17.48 2.71
C LYS A 76 19.20 -18.86 3.28
N GLN A 77 19.67 -18.95 4.54
CA GLN A 77 19.87 -20.24 5.22
C GLN A 77 18.56 -20.85 5.73
N TYR A 78 17.53 -20.02 5.92
CA TYR A 78 16.26 -20.43 6.53
C TYR A 78 15.08 -20.37 5.56
N PHE A 79 15.22 -19.67 4.44
CA PHE A 79 14.16 -19.44 3.46
C PHE A 79 14.59 -19.85 2.06
N THR A 80 13.68 -20.45 1.31
CA THR A 80 13.83 -20.59 -0.14
C THR A 80 13.85 -19.20 -0.80
N GLU A 81 14.31 -19.13 -2.05
CA GLU A 81 14.35 -17.86 -2.79
C GLU A 81 12.98 -17.19 -2.91
N ALA A 82 11.92 -17.98 -3.11
CA ALA A 82 10.55 -17.48 -3.16
C ALA A 82 10.06 -16.92 -1.81
N GLU A 83 10.28 -17.67 -0.71
CA GLU A 83 9.90 -17.22 0.64
C GLU A 83 10.70 -15.98 1.08
N TYR A 84 11.96 -15.89 0.66
CA TYR A 84 12.81 -14.73 0.91
C TYR A 84 12.29 -13.47 0.21
N LEU A 85 11.91 -13.59 -1.06
CA LEU A 85 11.30 -12.49 -1.83
C LEU A 85 9.97 -12.07 -1.22
N GLU A 86 9.13 -13.03 -0.82
CA GLU A 86 7.85 -12.75 -0.17
C GLU A 86 8.04 -12.03 1.18
N LEU A 87 9.01 -12.48 1.98
CA LEU A 87 9.34 -11.85 3.27
C LEU A 87 9.76 -10.39 3.11
N ILE A 88 10.65 -10.09 2.17
CA ILE A 88 11.12 -8.71 1.97
C ILE A 88 10.06 -7.84 1.30
N LEU A 89 9.30 -8.38 0.35
CA LEU A 89 8.19 -7.66 -0.26
C LEU A 89 7.17 -7.26 0.81
N THR A 90 6.79 -8.21 1.67
CA THR A 90 5.88 -8.01 2.79
C THR A 90 6.44 -6.95 3.74
N GLY A 91 7.70 -7.09 4.17
CA GLY A 91 8.36 -6.12 5.04
C GLY A 91 8.41 -4.70 4.44
N SER A 92 8.75 -4.59 3.16
CA SER A 92 8.82 -3.30 2.46
C SER A 92 7.45 -2.63 2.36
N PHE A 93 6.40 -3.42 2.11
CA PHE A 93 5.02 -2.95 2.08
C PHE A 93 4.56 -2.46 3.46
N TYR A 94 4.89 -3.18 4.54
CA TYR A 94 4.57 -2.76 5.90
C TYR A 94 5.36 -1.54 6.38
N VAL A 95 6.50 -1.22 5.79
CA VAL A 95 7.24 0.02 6.08
C VAL A 95 6.70 1.19 5.23
N MET A 96 6.42 0.96 3.96
CA MET A 96 6.00 2.00 3.01
C MET A 96 4.51 2.35 3.15
N GLY A 97 3.64 1.37 3.35
CA GLY A 97 2.20 1.52 3.49
C GLY A 97 1.80 2.50 4.60
N PRO A 98 2.20 2.28 5.87
CA PRO A 98 1.91 3.21 6.96
C PRO A 98 2.49 4.60 6.75
N THR A 99 3.66 4.71 6.09
CA THR A 99 4.28 5.99 5.76
C THR A 99 3.43 6.79 4.78
N VAL A 100 2.93 6.14 3.73
CA VAL A 100 2.02 6.76 2.74
C VAL A 100 0.66 7.06 3.37
N LEU A 101 0.08 6.13 4.14
CA LEU A 101 -1.19 6.34 4.85
C LEU A 101 -1.09 7.51 5.83
N LYS A 102 0.03 7.63 6.57
CA LYS A 102 0.30 8.76 7.47
C LYS A 102 0.47 10.07 6.71
N ALA A 103 1.18 10.07 5.59
CA ALA A 103 1.34 11.26 4.73
C ALA A 103 0.00 11.73 4.15
N LEU A 104 -0.88 10.79 3.80
CA LEU A 104 -2.22 11.04 3.27
C LEU A 104 -3.30 11.19 4.35
N ARG A 105 -2.95 11.03 5.64
CA ARG A 105 -3.86 11.11 6.80
C ARG A 105 -5.08 10.19 6.69
N ILE A 106 -4.86 8.96 6.25
CA ILE A 106 -5.90 7.93 6.09
C ILE A 106 -6.10 7.18 7.42
N GLN A 107 -7.35 7.09 7.91
CA GLN A 107 -7.67 6.26 9.08
C GLN A 107 -7.68 4.76 8.68
N ALA A 108 -7.16 3.91 9.57
CA ALA A 108 -7.23 2.46 9.41
C ALA A 108 -8.68 1.98 9.52
N GLU A 109 -9.03 0.92 8.77
CA GLU A 109 -10.34 0.27 8.85
C GLU A 109 -10.52 -0.36 10.24
N SER A 110 -11.67 -0.08 10.89
CA SER A 110 -12.08 -0.65 12.19
C SER A 110 -12.98 -1.86 12.01
#